data_AF-A0A8J8AM94-F1
#
_entry.id   AF-A0A8J8AM94-F1
#
_cell.length_a   1.000
_cell.length_b   1.000
_cell.length_c   1.000
_cell.angle_alpha   90.00
_cell.angle_beta   90.00
_cell.angle_gamma   90.00
#
_symmetry.space_group_name_H-M   'P 1'
#
loop_
_entity.id
_entity.type
_entity.pdbx_description
1 polymer ?
#
loop_
_entity_poly.entity_id
_entity_poly.type
_entity_poly.pdbx_seq_one_letter_code
_entity_poly.pdbx_strand_id
1 'polypeptide(L)'
;MNVRRLELLFALMLILMMYLYPLTLIGLWLLMRELAEYRGPLKRSLIALVVSLPFYGEKIVLGISGWSKTLGITPMETSPAVVNIVHVVFLVLQFLSLYFLYKALSLMSDDTGAEMLKTGGLMLLVAIPLHFATITMYFVATWIGLVPIIYGLEQTIGPPNIGRG
;
A
#
# COMPACT_ATOMS: atom_id res chain seq x y z
N MET A 1 -18.12 -10.51 7.55
CA MET A 1 -17.12 -9.93 6.64
C MET A 1 -17.18 -10.66 5.30
N ASN A 2 -17.28 -9.96 4.17
CA ASN A 2 -17.32 -10.61 2.84
C ASN A 2 -15.88 -10.69 2.29
N VAL A 3 -15.25 -11.87 2.39
CA VAL A 3 -13.83 -12.06 2.01
C VAL A 3 -13.58 -11.76 0.54
N ARG A 4 -14.42 -12.26 -0.37
CA ARG A 4 -14.26 -11.97 -1.81
C ARG A 4 -14.28 -10.48 -2.10
N ARG A 5 -15.11 -9.72 -1.38
CA ARG A 5 -15.12 -8.26 -1.49
C ARG A 5 -13.82 -7.66 -0.97
N LEU A 6 -13.28 -8.14 0.15
CA LEU A 6 -11.99 -7.67 0.68
C LEU A 6 -10.82 -7.97 -0.26
N GLU A 7 -10.74 -9.18 -0.82
CA GLU A 7 -9.73 -9.55 -1.81
C GLU A 7 -9.73 -8.57 -2.99
N LEU A 8 -10.92 -8.30 -3.53
CA LEU A 8 -11.09 -7.33 -4.62
C LEU A 8 -10.69 -5.91 -4.19
N LEU A 9 -10.99 -5.50 -2.96
CA LEU A 9 -10.62 -4.19 -2.45
C LEU A 9 -9.11 -4.05 -2.22
N PHE A 10 -8.43 -5.08 -1.72
CA PHE A 10 -6.97 -5.09 -1.60
C PHE A 10 -6.30 -5.09 -2.96
N ALA A 11 -6.77 -5.92 -3.90
CA ALA A 11 -6.27 -5.93 -5.28
C ALA A 11 -6.46 -4.55 -5.95
N LEU A 12 -7.67 -3.99 -5.86
CA LEU A 12 -7.97 -2.66 -6.37
C LEU A 12 -7.07 -1.60 -5.74
N MET A 13 -6.95 -1.58 -4.42
CA MET A 13 -6.12 -0.60 -3.70
C MET A 13 -4.66 -0.67 -4.17
N LEU A 14 -4.08 -1.87 -4.32
CA LEU A 14 -2.69 -2.02 -4.79
C LEU A 14 -2.53 -1.65 -6.27
N ILE A 15 -3.47 -2.00 -7.13
CA ILE A 15 -3.49 -1.56 -8.54
C ILE A 15 -3.50 -0.04 -8.60
N LEU A 16 -4.41 0.61 -7.85
CA LEU A 16 -4.45 2.06 -7.79
C LEU A 16 -3.13 2.62 -7.24
N MET A 17 -2.53 2.02 -6.21
CA MET A 17 -1.25 2.49 -5.67
C MET A 17 -0.09 2.40 -6.66
N MET A 18 -0.05 1.36 -7.49
CA MET A 18 1.01 1.17 -8.49
C MET A 18 0.84 2.08 -9.71
N TYR A 19 -0.38 2.24 -10.20
CA TYR A 19 -0.63 2.88 -11.50
C TYR A 19 -1.26 4.27 -11.40
N LEU A 20 -2.16 4.49 -10.43
CA LEU A 20 -2.97 5.70 -10.29
C LEU A 20 -2.98 6.16 -8.82
N TYR A 21 -1.79 6.47 -8.29
CA TYR A 21 -1.55 6.67 -6.85
C TYR A 21 -2.58 7.56 -6.12
N PRO A 22 -3.04 8.70 -6.68
CA PRO A 22 -4.07 9.50 -6.01
C PRO A 22 -5.41 8.79 -5.86
N LEU A 23 -5.73 7.79 -6.67
CA LEU A 23 -6.98 7.03 -6.54
C LEU A 23 -6.92 5.96 -5.45
N THR A 24 -5.74 5.65 -4.89
CA THR A 24 -5.59 4.71 -3.76
C THR A 24 -6.41 5.11 -2.54
N LEU A 25 -6.72 6.41 -2.40
CA LEU A 25 -7.62 6.96 -1.38
C LEU A 25 -8.96 6.21 -1.36
N ILE A 26 -9.50 5.90 -2.55
CA ILE A 26 -10.78 5.21 -2.73
C ILE A 26 -10.67 3.79 -2.19
N GLY A 27 -9.60 3.07 -2.52
CA GLY A 27 -9.35 1.72 -2.02
C GLY A 27 -9.25 1.67 -0.49
N LEU A 28 -8.44 2.54 0.12
CA LEU A 28 -8.31 2.62 1.58
C LEU A 28 -9.62 3.02 2.25
N TRP A 29 -10.37 3.97 1.68
CA TRP A 29 -11.64 4.39 2.24
C TRP A 29 -12.71 3.29 2.18
N LEU A 30 -12.76 2.51 1.10
CA LEU A 30 -13.63 1.34 1.00
C LEU A 30 -13.21 0.25 1.99
N LEU A 31 -11.90 -0.02 2.15
CA LEU A 31 -11.39 -0.94 3.15
C LEU A 31 -11.78 -0.51 4.57
N MET A 32 -11.68 0.78 4.91
CA MET A 32 -12.11 1.31 6.22
C MET A 32 -13.61 1.08 6.50
N ARG A 33 -14.45 1.04 5.46
CA ARG A 33 -15.88 0.75 5.61
C ARG A 33 -16.10 -0.72 5.94
N GLU A 34 -15.43 -1.62 5.22
CA GLU A 34 -15.57 -3.07 5.40
C GLU A 34 -14.86 -3.60 6.66
N LEU A 35 -13.76 -2.96 7.06
CA LEU A 35 -12.92 -3.35 8.20
C LEU A 35 -13.13 -2.37 9.36
N ALA A 36 -14.38 -2.29 9.85
CA ALA A 36 -14.78 -1.32 10.87
C ALA A 36 -13.98 -1.45 12.18
N GLU A 37 -13.67 -2.68 12.59
CA GLU A 37 -12.90 -3.01 13.79
C GLU A 37 -11.44 -2.52 13.70
N TYR A 38 -10.90 -2.44 12.48
CA TYR A 38 -9.50 -2.06 12.22
C TYR A 38 -9.37 -0.62 11.68
N ARG A 39 -10.40 0.22 11.85
CA ARG A 39 -10.44 1.60 11.34
C ARG A 39 -9.33 2.50 11.85
N GLY A 40 -8.87 2.30 13.10
CA GLY A 40 -7.85 3.14 13.72
C GLY A 40 -6.55 3.19 12.90
N PRO A 41 -5.90 2.04 12.68
CA PRO A 41 -4.74 1.94 11.78
C PRO A 41 -5.07 2.38 10.35
N LEU A 42 -6.19 1.95 9.76
CA LEU A 42 -6.54 2.32 8.38
C LEU A 42 -6.73 3.84 8.19
N LYS A 43 -7.25 4.55 9.20
CA LYS A 43 -7.34 6.01 9.19
C LYS A 43 -5.94 6.66 9.18
N ARG A 44 -4.99 6.13 9.95
CA ARG A 44 -3.61 6.61 9.94
C ARG A 44 -2.90 6.32 8.62
N SER A 45 -3.19 5.17 8.02
CA SER A 45 -2.77 4.82 6.64
C SER A 45 -3.27 5.87 5.64
N LEU A 46 -4.56 6.17 5.67
CA LEU A 46 -5.18 7.18 4.81
C LEU A 46 -4.59 8.58 5.03
N ILE A 47 -4.34 8.98 6.27
CA ILE A 47 -3.70 10.28 6.57
C ILE A 47 -2.31 10.35 5.94
N ALA A 48 -1.48 9.32 6.12
CA ALA A 48 -0.14 9.28 5.50
C ALA A 48 -0.21 9.35 3.97
N LEU A 49 -1.19 8.65 3.36
CA LEU A 49 -1.45 8.72 1.92
C LEU A 49 -1.88 10.11 1.46
N VAL A 50 -2.75 10.81 2.21
CA VAL A 50 -3.18 12.17 1.85
C VAL A 50 -2.00 13.14 1.93
N VAL A 51 -1.18 13.03 2.97
CA VAL A 51 0.01 13.87 3.17
C VAL A 51 1.07 13.62 2.09
N SER A 52 1.11 12.45 1.46
CA SER A 52 2.05 12.17 0.35
C SER A 52 1.60 12.72 -1.01
N LEU A 53 0.32 13.09 -1.18
CA LEU A 53 -0.19 13.55 -2.48
C LEU A 53 0.52 14.80 -3.03
N PRO A 54 0.84 15.84 -2.23
CA PRO A 54 1.61 16.98 -2.73
C PRO A 54 2.98 16.53 -3.28
N PHE A 55 3.69 15.68 -2.56
CA PHE A 55 4.99 15.14 -2.99
C PHE A 55 4.86 14.24 -4.24
N TYR A 56 3.74 13.53 -4.40
CA TYR A 56 3.46 12.82 -5.63
C TYR A 56 3.28 13.78 -6.82
N GLY A 57 2.57 14.90 -6.61
CA GLY A 57 2.45 15.97 -7.60
C GLY A 57 3.81 16.57 -7.96
N GLU A 58 4.64 16.87 -6.96
CA GLU A 58 6.02 17.33 -7.18
C GLU A 58 6.84 16.32 -7.97
N LYS A 59 6.73 15.01 -7.70
CA LYS A 59 7.39 13.97 -8.50
C LYS A 59 6.99 14.01 -9.98
N ILE A 60 5.77 14.41 -10.31
CA ILE A 60 5.34 14.58 -11.71
C ILE A 60 6.01 15.81 -12.31
N VAL A 61 5.97 16.95 -11.62
CA VAL A 61 6.56 18.21 -12.09
C VAL A 61 8.09 18.11 -12.25
N LEU A 62 8.76 17.36 -11.37
CA LEU A 62 10.21 17.14 -11.39
C LEU A 62 10.65 16.02 -12.35
N GLY A 63 9.73 15.38 -13.08
CA GLY A 63 10.09 14.30 -14.02
C GLY A 63 10.50 12.97 -13.37
N ILE A 64 10.33 12.82 -12.05
CA ILE A 64 10.65 11.60 -11.29
C ILE A 64 9.59 10.51 -11.56
N SER A 65 8.33 10.91 -11.71
CA SER A 65 7.22 10.02 -12.00
C SER A 65 7.11 9.76 -13.50
N GLY A 66 6.85 8.50 -13.89
CA GLY A 66 6.56 8.15 -15.29
C GLY A 66 5.36 8.90 -15.88
N TRP A 67 4.48 9.42 -15.02
CA TRP A 67 3.35 10.28 -15.42
C TRP A 67 3.78 11.62 -16.02
N SER A 68 4.98 12.13 -15.70
CA SER A 68 5.52 13.34 -16.34
C SER A 68 5.50 13.21 -17.87
N LYS A 69 6.03 12.08 -18.38
CA LYS A 69 6.04 11.77 -19.81
C LYS A 69 4.62 11.55 -20.36
N THR A 70 3.80 10.78 -19.65
CA THR A 70 2.42 10.47 -20.09
C THR A 70 1.55 11.72 -20.20
N LEU A 71 1.73 12.69 -19.31
CA LEU A 71 0.98 13.96 -19.28
C LEU A 71 1.63 15.05 -20.15
N GLY A 72 2.78 14.79 -20.78
CA GLY A 72 3.49 15.79 -21.58
C GLY A 72 4.06 16.96 -20.76
N ILE A 73 4.34 16.75 -19.48
CA ILE A 73 4.87 17.77 -18.58
C ILE A 73 6.39 17.86 -18.75
N THR A 74 6.88 19.02 -19.19
CA THR A 74 8.32 19.31 -19.20
C THR A 74 8.85 19.37 -17.76
N PRO A 75 9.86 18.55 -17.40
CA PRO A 75 10.42 18.56 -16.05
C PRO A 75 11.00 19.94 -15.69
N MET A 76 10.70 20.41 -14.49
CA MET A 76 11.31 21.64 -13.96
C MET A 76 12.78 21.39 -13.61
N GLU A 77 13.66 22.26 -14.09
CA GLU A 77 15.08 22.20 -13.71
C GLU A 77 15.24 22.60 -12.24
N THR A 78 15.87 21.72 -11.45
CA THR A 78 16.19 21.96 -10.05
C THR A 78 17.44 21.19 -9.65
N SER A 79 17.92 21.43 -8.43
CA SER A 79 19.09 20.72 -7.91
C SER A 79 18.80 19.21 -7.68
N PRO A 80 19.79 18.32 -7.88
CA PRO A 80 19.65 16.90 -7.55
C PRO A 80 19.26 16.64 -6.09
N ALA A 81 19.67 17.53 -5.18
CA ALA A 81 19.30 17.43 -3.76
C ALA A 81 17.77 17.55 -3.56
N VAL A 82 17.12 18.51 -4.23
CA VAL A 82 15.65 18.68 -4.16
C VAL A 82 14.95 17.45 -4.72
N VAL A 83 15.39 16.95 -5.88
CA VAL A 83 14.85 15.71 -6.50
C VAL A 83 14.90 14.54 -5.52
N ASN A 84 16.06 14.33 -4.88
CA ASN A 84 16.24 13.25 -3.92
C ASN A 84 15.40 13.42 -2.66
N ILE A 85 15.32 14.64 -2.11
CA ILE A 85 14.49 14.92 -0.93
C ILE A 85 13.02 14.62 -1.21
N VAL A 86 12.47 15.15 -2.31
CA VAL A 86 11.08 14.90 -2.71
C VAL A 86 10.82 13.41 -2.88
N HIS A 87 11.73 12.69 -3.55
CA HIS A 87 11.60 11.25 -3.75
C HIS A 87 11.61 10.47 -2.44
N VAL A 88 12.57 10.74 -1.55
CA VAL A 88 12.70 10.06 -0.26
C VAL A 88 11.53 10.37 0.65
N VAL A 89 11.11 11.63 0.78
CA VAL A 89 9.96 12.02 1.60
C VAL A 89 8.68 11.34 1.11
N PHE A 90 8.46 11.32 -0.20
CA PHE A 90 7.35 10.57 -0.78
C PHE A 90 7.38 9.08 -0.40
N LEU A 91 8.54 8.42 -0.54
CA LEU A 91 8.67 7.00 -0.21
C LEU A 91 8.50 6.73 1.29
N VAL A 92 8.97 7.63 2.17
CA VAL A 92 8.75 7.53 3.62
C VAL A 92 7.26 7.63 3.95
N LEU A 93 6.53 8.57 3.36
CA LEU A 93 5.09 8.71 3.59
C LEU A 93 4.31 7.50 3.03
N GLN A 94 4.71 7.00 1.86
CA GLN A 94 4.15 5.77 1.29
C GLN A 94 4.43 4.56 2.19
N PHE A 95 5.65 4.44 2.72
CA PHE A 95 6.01 3.42 3.71
C PHE A 95 5.15 3.53 4.96
N LEU A 96 4.96 4.73 5.51
CA LEU A 96 4.09 4.96 6.68
C LEU A 96 2.64 4.57 6.40
N SER A 97 2.12 4.89 5.20
CA SER A 97 0.80 4.46 4.76
C SER A 97 0.68 2.93 4.79
N LEU A 98 1.65 2.22 4.19
CA LEU A 98 1.67 0.76 4.18
C LEU A 98 1.95 0.14 5.56
N TYR A 99 2.70 0.83 6.42
CA TYR A 99 2.95 0.39 7.79
C TYR A 99 1.67 0.35 8.60
N PHE A 100 0.83 1.38 8.49
CA PHE A 100 -0.46 1.37 9.18
C PHE A 100 -1.46 0.39 8.57
N LEU A 101 -1.37 0.13 7.26
CA LEU A 101 -2.11 -0.97 6.64
C LEU A 101 -1.65 -2.33 7.17
N TYR A 102 -0.33 -2.55 7.26
CA TYR A 102 0.26 -3.73 7.88
C TYR A 102 -0.21 -3.87 9.34
N LYS A 103 -0.28 -2.78 10.12
CA LYS A 103 -0.83 -2.83 11.48
C LYS A 103 -2.28 -3.29 11.50
N ALA A 104 -3.12 -2.89 10.54
CA ALA A 104 -4.49 -3.40 10.42
C ALA A 104 -4.51 -4.90 10.11
N LEU A 105 -3.72 -5.32 9.11
CA LEU A 105 -3.57 -6.74 8.74
C LEU A 105 -3.02 -7.60 9.88
N SER A 106 -2.09 -7.04 10.66
CA SER A 106 -1.48 -7.72 11.80
C SER A 106 -2.48 -7.93 12.92
N LEU A 107 -3.29 -6.93 13.25
CA LEU A 107 -4.37 -7.07 14.24
C LEU A 107 -5.40 -8.10 13.77
N MET A 108 -5.82 -8.01 12.50
CA MET A 108 -6.75 -8.99 11.93
C MET A 108 -6.19 -10.41 11.95
N SER A 109 -4.88 -10.56 11.72
CA SER A 109 -4.17 -11.83 11.85
C SER A 109 -4.15 -12.33 13.29
N ASP A 110 -3.89 -11.46 14.27
CA ASP A 110 -3.93 -11.80 15.70
C ASP A 110 -5.34 -12.27 16.12
N ASP A 111 -6.39 -11.63 15.61
CA ASP A 111 -7.78 -11.93 15.95
C ASP A 111 -8.31 -13.22 15.27
N THR A 112 -7.74 -13.61 14.13
CA THR A 112 -8.26 -14.73 13.31
C THR A 112 -7.31 -15.92 13.20
N GLY A 113 -6.05 -15.78 13.62
CA GLY A 113 -4.98 -16.76 13.41
C GLY A 113 -4.45 -16.85 11.97
N ALA A 114 -4.90 -15.95 11.07
CA ALA A 114 -4.46 -15.92 9.68
C ALA A 114 -3.09 -15.25 9.52
N GLU A 115 -2.00 -15.94 9.87
CA GLU A 115 -0.62 -15.42 9.86
C GLU A 115 -0.17 -14.88 8.49
N MET A 116 -0.78 -15.36 7.39
CA MET A 116 -0.43 -14.91 6.04
C MET A 116 -0.79 -13.44 5.77
N LEU A 117 -1.74 -12.86 6.52
CA LEU A 117 -2.04 -11.43 6.47
C LEU A 117 -0.83 -10.58 6.94
N LYS A 118 -0.15 -10.99 8.02
CA LYS A 118 1.07 -10.34 8.51
C LYS A 118 2.20 -10.45 7.48
N THR A 119 2.43 -11.65 6.96
CA THR A 119 3.44 -11.90 5.92
C THR A 119 3.23 -11.00 4.72
N GLY A 120 2.01 -10.95 4.19
CA GLY A 120 1.69 -10.09 3.05
C GLY A 120 1.89 -8.60 3.34
N GLY A 121 1.44 -8.11 4.49
CA GLY A 121 1.68 -6.73 4.89
C GLY A 121 3.17 -6.37 5.04
N LEU A 122 4.00 -7.28 5.57
CA LEU A 122 5.46 -7.10 5.62
C LEU A 122 6.08 -7.07 4.22
N MET A 123 5.62 -7.91 3.29
CA MET A 123 6.11 -7.89 1.91
C MET A 123 5.80 -6.56 1.22
N LEU A 124 4.63 -5.97 1.47
CA LEU A 124 4.29 -4.63 0.98
C LEU A 124 5.25 -3.55 1.54
N LEU A 125 5.67 -3.67 2.81
CA LEU A 125 6.67 -2.77 3.38
C LEU A 125 8.04 -2.91 2.71
N VAL A 126 8.48 -4.15 2.48
CA VAL A 126 9.74 -4.46 1.79
C VAL A 126 9.74 -3.97 0.34
N ALA A 127 8.57 -3.91 -0.31
CA ALA A 127 8.47 -3.39 -1.67
C ALA A 127 8.93 -1.93 -1.78
N ILE A 128 8.76 -1.10 -0.73
CA ILE A 128 9.11 0.32 -0.78
C ILE A 128 10.61 0.58 -0.94
N PRO A 129 11.54 -0.04 -0.19
CA PRO A 129 12.96 0.06 -0.50
C PRO A 129 13.33 -0.36 -1.93
N LEU A 130 12.60 -1.29 -2.53
CA LEU A 130 12.90 -1.74 -3.90
C LEU A 130 12.62 -0.67 -4.96
N HIS A 131 11.86 0.39 -4.63
CA HIS A 131 11.68 1.55 -5.51
C HIS A 131 13.01 2.23 -5.87
N PHE A 132 14.02 2.17 -4.98
CA PHE A 132 15.36 2.72 -5.23
C PHE A 132 16.17 1.86 -6.21
N ALA A 133 15.89 0.55 -6.29
CA ALA A 133 16.53 -0.32 -7.26
C ALA A 133 15.86 -0.15 -8.63
N THR A 134 14.57 -0.51 -8.73
CA THR A 134 13.76 -0.28 -9.93
C THR A 134 12.27 -0.24 -9.57
N ILE A 135 11.47 0.52 -10.34
CA ILE A 135 10.01 0.50 -10.19
C ILE A 135 9.42 -0.90 -10.48
N THR A 136 10.04 -1.66 -11.38
CA THR A 136 9.63 -3.03 -11.71
C THR A 136 9.75 -3.96 -10.50
N MET A 137 10.84 -3.89 -9.75
CA MET A 137 11.01 -4.70 -8.53
C MET A 137 9.99 -4.34 -7.46
N TYR A 138 9.68 -3.04 -7.29
CA TYR A 138 8.60 -2.60 -6.41
C TYR A 138 7.24 -3.20 -6.84
N PHE A 139 6.90 -3.20 -8.13
CA PHE A 139 5.65 -3.79 -8.62
C PHE A 139 5.60 -5.30 -8.38
N VAL A 140 6.67 -6.02 -8.72
CA VAL A 140 6.76 -7.47 -8.49
C VAL A 140 6.59 -7.80 -7.01
N ALA A 141 7.32 -7.12 -6.12
CA ALA A 141 7.18 -7.35 -4.68
C ALA A 141 5.78 -7.00 -4.15
N THR A 142 5.15 -5.95 -4.68
CA THR A 142 3.76 -5.58 -4.34
C THR A 142 2.79 -6.69 -4.74
N TRP A 143 2.93 -7.26 -5.94
CA TRP A 143 2.12 -8.40 -6.38
C TRP A 143 2.36 -9.66 -5.55
N ILE A 144 3.62 -9.98 -5.24
CA ILE A 144 3.93 -11.12 -4.39
C ILE A 144 3.35 -10.91 -2.99
N GLY A 145 3.33 -9.68 -2.46
CA GLY A 145 2.69 -9.36 -1.17
C GLY A 145 1.16 -9.46 -1.18
N LEU A 146 0.50 -9.25 -2.32
CA LEU A 146 -0.95 -9.42 -2.44
C LEU A 146 -1.39 -10.88 -2.28
N VAL A 147 -0.63 -11.83 -2.82
CA VAL A 147 -0.94 -13.26 -2.76
C VAL A 147 -1.19 -13.78 -1.34
N PRO A 148 -0.27 -13.59 -0.36
CA PRO A 148 -0.49 -14.01 1.02
C PRO A 148 -1.58 -13.18 1.73
N ILE A 149 -1.87 -11.94 1.31
CA ILE A 149 -3.03 -11.20 1.83
C ILE A 149 -4.31 -11.92 1.42
N ILE A 150 -4.49 -12.23 0.13
CA ILE A 150 -5.67 -12.94 -0.39
C ILE A 150 -5.81 -14.28 0.33
N TYR A 151 -4.75 -15.08 0.36
CA TYR A 151 -4.76 -16.38 1.03
C TYR A 151 -5.04 -16.27 2.54
N GLY A 152 -4.51 -15.25 3.22
CA GLY A 152 -4.83 -14.97 4.62
C GLY A 152 -6.28 -14.56 4.84
N LEU A 153 -6.90 -13.82 3.91
CA LEU A 153 -8.32 -13.47 3.99
C LEU A 153 -9.21 -14.71 3.87
N GLU A 154 -8.90 -15.65 2.97
CA GLU A 154 -9.62 -16.93 2.85
C GLU A 154 -9.60 -17.73 4.16
N GLN A 155 -8.48 -17.70 4.88
CA GLN A 155 -8.34 -18.38 6.19
C GLN A 155 -9.24 -17.79 7.29
N THR A 156 -9.70 -16.55 7.16
CA THR A 156 -10.57 -15.92 8.16
C THR A 156 -12.02 -16.45 8.18
N ILE A 157 -12.41 -17.25 7.18
CA ILE A 157 -13.74 -17.91 7.13
C ILE A 157 -13.68 -19.36 7.62
N GLY A 158 -12.49 -19.95 7.76
CA GLY A 158 -12.35 -21.35 8.19
C GLY A 158 -12.81 -21.57 9.64
N PRO A 159 -13.17 -22.82 10.03
CA PRO A 159 -13.36 -23.12 11.45
C PRO A 159 -12.10 -22.68 12.21
N PRO A 160 -12.22 -22.22 13.47
CA PRO A 160 -11.04 -21.96 14.29
C PRO A 160 -10.14 -23.19 14.19
N ASN A 161 -8.83 -22.98 14.08
CA ASN A 161 -7.85 -24.05 14.16
C ASN A 161 -8.06 -24.79 15.50
N ILE A 162 -8.93 -25.80 15.51
CA ILE A 162 -9.08 -26.75 16.60
C ILE A 162 -7.88 -27.66 16.48
N GLY A 163 -6.80 -27.30 17.18
CA GLY A 163 -5.60 -28.14 17.28
C GLY A 163 -4.40 -27.60 16.51
N ARG A 164 -3.70 -26.66 17.15
CA ARG A 164 -2.24 -26.80 17.28
C ARG A 164 -1.94 -26.71 18.77
N GLY A 165 -1.65 -27.88 19.34
CA GLY A 165 -1.17 -28.03 20.71
C GLY A 165 0.28 -27.60 20.87
#